data_AF-A0A3P6U976-F1
#
_entry.id   AF-A0A3P6U976-F1
#
_cell.length_a   1.000
_cell.length_b   1.000
_cell.length_c   1.000
_cell.angle_alpha   90.00
_cell.angle_beta   90.00
_cell.angle_gamma   90.00
#
_symmetry.space_group_name_H-M   'P 1'
#
loop_
_entity.id
_entity.type
_entity.pdbx_description
1 polymer ?
#
loop_
_entity_poly.entity_id
_entity_poly.type
_entity_poly.pdbx_seq_one_letter_code
_entity_poly.pdbx_strand_id
1 'polypeptide(L)'
;MREKTKPYLDSTLDFLDKNKQARFIYAEVSFLDGWWDGLTVSEKTAFTRLVREGQWEIATGGWVMNDEAASHYAATATQLTEGQHWLMDNLAYYPNVSWAIDPFGHSTSEAYLLRKAGFEHILIQRTHYEIKKIFAKQKSLEFRWRQPWDSVGSTELLCHMMPFYSYDVPHTCGPDPEVCCQFDFHRLTTHCPWRKQPVAITSNNLAERAELLADQFRKKATLFDNGDVLFVPLGDDFRYTSKSEWEAQFSNYKQLMDYINSKPEMRMHVQFGTLSTYFSLVKSRKPVFKFPSLIGDLFTYADRNHDYWSGYFTSRPTHKALSRVLEAELRSAEILFSLARHRLPNKEFKLDLKTFSNLYDMLSSARRNLSIFQHHDGVTGTAKAYVMQDYRQRSVYFLREVIF
;
A
#
# COMPACT_ATOMS: atom_id res chain seq x y z
N MET A 1 16.12 5.77 -7.19
CA MET A 1 15.18 5.15 -6.24
C MET A 1 15.91 4.46 -5.09
N ARG A 2 16.87 3.55 -5.31
CA ARG A 2 17.69 2.95 -4.22
C ARG A 2 18.30 3.95 -3.24
N GLU A 3 18.77 5.10 -3.72
CA GLU A 3 19.36 6.18 -2.89
C GLU A 3 18.40 6.78 -1.85
N LYS A 4 17.08 6.76 -2.09
CA LYS A 4 16.08 7.25 -1.13
C LYS A 4 15.46 6.12 -0.32
N THR A 5 15.37 4.92 -0.90
CA THR A 5 14.68 3.79 -0.29
C THR A 5 15.47 3.14 0.85
N LYS A 6 16.78 2.95 0.65
CA LYS A 6 17.63 2.30 1.67
C LYS A 6 17.69 3.10 2.99
N PRO A 7 17.90 4.44 2.97
CA PRO A 7 17.93 5.22 4.21
C PRO A 7 16.65 5.15 5.05
N TYR A 8 15.45 5.08 4.43
CA TYR A 8 14.20 4.97 5.20
C TYR A 8 14.03 3.59 5.83
N LEU A 9 14.38 2.51 5.12
CA LEU A 9 14.27 1.15 5.67
C LEU A 9 15.26 0.93 6.82
N ASP A 10 16.51 1.41 6.65
CA ASP A 10 17.54 1.34 7.68
C ASP A 10 17.10 2.15 8.93
N SER A 11 16.62 3.39 8.74
CA SER A 11 16.14 4.24 9.84
C SER A 11 14.92 3.66 10.55
N THR A 12 14.00 3.05 9.79
CA THR A 12 12.78 2.43 10.34
C THR A 12 13.12 1.18 11.14
N LEU A 13 14.02 0.33 10.64
CA LEU A 13 14.49 -0.85 11.37
C LEU A 13 15.10 -0.46 12.72
N ASP A 14 16.04 0.49 12.71
CA ASP A 14 16.71 0.98 13.93
C ASP A 14 15.72 1.58 14.93
N PHE A 15 14.78 2.40 14.45
CA PHE A 15 13.83 3.09 15.32
C PHE A 15 12.81 2.12 15.92
N LEU A 16 12.21 1.24 15.12
CA LEU A 16 11.22 0.27 15.59
C LEU A 16 11.87 -0.71 16.58
N ASP A 17 13.09 -1.16 16.35
CA ASP A 17 13.75 -2.12 17.24
C ASP A 17 13.87 -1.57 18.68
N LYS A 18 14.13 -0.27 18.80
CA LYS A 18 14.28 0.46 20.08
C LYS A 18 12.96 0.93 20.68
N ASN A 19 11.89 1.04 19.90
CA ASN A 19 10.62 1.66 20.33
C ASN A 19 9.42 0.73 20.13
N LYS A 20 9.12 -0.10 21.15
CA LYS A 20 8.05 -1.13 21.09
C LYS A 20 6.62 -0.60 20.87
N GLN A 21 6.36 0.69 21.13
CA GLN A 21 5.05 1.32 20.88
C GLN A 21 4.90 1.81 19.44
N ALA A 22 6.00 2.02 18.70
CA ALA A 22 5.93 2.50 17.32
C ALA A 22 5.31 1.43 16.43
N ARG A 23 4.60 1.85 15.39
CA ARG A 23 4.02 0.97 14.36
C ARG A 23 4.33 1.55 12.99
N PHE A 24 4.51 0.67 12.02
CA PHE A 24 4.76 1.06 10.64
C PHE A 24 4.06 0.09 9.69
N ILE A 25 3.51 0.61 8.59
CA ILE A 25 2.89 -0.17 7.52
C ILE A 25 3.72 0.04 6.27
N TYR A 26 3.93 -1.03 5.51
CA TYR A 26 4.73 -1.01 4.30
C TYR A 26 4.09 -1.87 3.19
N ALA A 27 4.21 -1.51 1.92
CA ALA A 27 3.48 -2.20 0.83
C ALA A 27 4.37 -2.82 -0.25
N GLU A 28 5.40 -2.13 -0.73
CA GLU A 28 6.10 -2.46 -1.98
C GLU A 28 7.27 -3.42 -1.79
N VAL A 29 7.02 -4.72 -1.98
CA VAL A 29 8.02 -5.78 -1.72
C VAL A 29 9.26 -5.68 -2.62
N SER A 30 9.14 -5.13 -3.83
CA SER A 30 10.30 -4.93 -4.72
C SER A 30 11.44 -4.14 -4.08
N PHE A 31 11.12 -3.20 -3.20
CA PHE A 31 12.11 -2.44 -2.45
C PHE A 31 12.67 -3.22 -1.25
N LEU A 32 11.85 -4.06 -0.59
CA LEU A 32 12.33 -4.95 0.47
C LEU A 32 13.31 -5.98 -0.07
N ASP A 33 13.04 -6.59 -1.22
CA ASP A 33 13.95 -7.53 -1.89
C ASP A 33 15.32 -6.88 -2.13
N GLY A 34 15.34 -5.69 -2.74
CA GLY A 34 16.58 -4.96 -3.00
C GLY A 34 17.32 -4.48 -1.74
N TRP A 35 16.61 -4.33 -0.61
CA TRP A 35 17.20 -3.93 0.68
C TRP A 35 17.75 -5.13 1.47
N TRP A 36 17.02 -6.24 1.45
CA TRP A 36 17.30 -7.46 2.21
C TRP A 36 18.67 -8.06 1.92
N ASP A 37 19.12 -8.02 0.66
CA ASP A 37 20.44 -8.53 0.28
C ASP A 37 21.59 -7.77 0.94
N GLY A 38 21.37 -6.50 1.30
CA GLY A 38 22.35 -5.66 1.98
C GLY A 38 22.36 -5.80 3.50
N LEU A 39 21.47 -6.60 4.09
CA LEU A 39 21.33 -6.74 5.54
C LEU A 39 22.25 -7.80 6.13
N THR A 40 22.80 -7.49 7.30
CA THR A 40 23.46 -8.45 8.19
C THR A 40 22.47 -9.47 8.75
N VAL A 41 22.98 -10.61 9.25
CA VAL A 41 22.14 -11.64 9.88
C VAL A 41 21.34 -11.09 11.07
N SER A 42 21.93 -10.20 11.87
CA SER A 42 21.26 -9.54 12.98
C SER A 42 20.13 -8.63 12.52
N GLU A 43 20.33 -7.85 11.46
CA GLU A 43 19.30 -6.97 10.90
C GLU A 43 18.15 -7.77 10.29
N LYS A 44 18.45 -8.83 9.54
CA LYS A 44 17.43 -9.77 9.03
C LYS A 44 16.60 -10.35 10.16
N THR A 45 17.26 -10.79 11.24
CA THR A 45 16.59 -11.34 12.43
C THR A 45 15.69 -10.29 13.10
N ALA A 46 16.18 -9.06 13.26
CA ALA A 46 15.41 -7.97 13.85
C ALA A 46 14.18 -7.62 12.97
N PHE A 47 14.37 -7.48 11.66
CA PHE A 47 13.28 -7.20 10.72
C PHE A 47 12.21 -8.32 10.74
N THR A 48 12.62 -9.59 10.60
CA THR A 48 11.70 -10.73 10.66
C THR A 48 10.93 -10.77 11.97
N ARG A 49 11.57 -10.47 13.11
CA ARG A 49 10.89 -10.38 14.40
C ARG A 49 9.86 -9.24 14.41
N LEU A 50 10.23 -8.03 13.98
CA LEU A 50 9.32 -6.87 13.95
C LEU A 50 8.07 -7.13 13.07
N VAL A 51 8.25 -7.84 11.95
CA VAL A 51 7.13 -8.24 11.08
C VAL A 51 6.23 -9.27 11.77
N ARG A 52 6.81 -10.31 12.38
CA ARG A 52 6.05 -11.36 13.08
C ARG A 52 5.33 -10.85 14.33
N GLU A 53 5.91 -9.86 15.02
CA GLU A 53 5.30 -9.20 16.18
C GLU A 53 4.21 -8.17 15.77
N GLY A 54 4.05 -7.90 14.47
CA GLY A 54 3.08 -6.93 13.96
C GLY A 54 3.48 -5.46 14.21
N GLN A 55 4.75 -5.21 14.55
CA GLN A 55 5.25 -3.85 14.73
C GLN A 55 5.54 -3.19 13.37
N TRP A 56 6.01 -3.98 12.41
CA TRP A 56 6.16 -3.63 11.00
C TRP A 56 5.18 -4.48 10.18
N GLU A 57 4.02 -3.95 9.86
CA GLU A 57 3.02 -4.66 9.07
C GLU A 57 3.28 -4.49 7.58
N ILE A 58 3.22 -5.58 6.82
CA ILE A 58 3.31 -5.53 5.36
C ILE A 58 1.88 -5.68 4.81
N ALA A 59 1.32 -4.59 4.27
CA ALA A 59 -0.03 -4.55 3.72
C ALA A 59 0.00 -4.75 2.20
N THR A 60 -0.95 -5.52 1.66
CA THR A 60 -0.94 -6.09 0.29
C THR A 60 0.23 -7.06 0.05
N GLY A 61 1.47 -6.62 0.24
CA GLY A 61 2.65 -7.46 0.02
C GLY A 61 2.82 -7.90 -1.44
N GLY A 62 2.33 -7.09 -2.38
CA GLY A 62 2.65 -7.26 -3.79
C GLY A 62 4.05 -6.74 -4.10
N TRP A 63 4.59 -7.13 -5.26
CA TRP A 63 5.85 -6.56 -5.74
C TRP A 63 5.79 -5.03 -5.82
N VAL A 64 4.62 -4.51 -6.18
CA VAL A 64 4.28 -3.09 -6.27
C VAL A 64 2.86 -2.84 -5.78
N MET A 65 2.52 -1.58 -5.52
CA MET A 65 1.15 -1.11 -5.60
C MET A 65 0.81 -0.90 -7.08
N ASN A 66 0.10 -1.86 -7.70
CA ASN A 66 -0.17 -1.82 -9.13
C ASN A 66 -1.21 -0.76 -9.52
N ASP A 67 -1.18 -0.31 -10.77
CA ASP A 67 -2.33 0.34 -11.39
C ASP A 67 -3.53 -0.63 -11.45
N GLU A 68 -4.73 -0.09 -11.37
CA GLU A 68 -5.98 -0.84 -11.41
C GLU A 68 -6.77 -0.64 -12.72
N ALA A 69 -6.34 0.26 -13.61
CA ALA A 69 -7.03 0.52 -14.89
C ALA A 69 -6.36 -0.15 -16.10
N ALA A 70 -5.07 0.11 -16.33
CA ALA A 70 -4.32 -0.37 -17.48
C ALA A 70 -3.62 -1.72 -17.22
N SER A 71 -3.57 -2.19 -15.98
CA SER A 71 -3.07 -3.53 -15.64
C SER A 71 -4.04 -4.60 -16.11
N HIS A 72 -3.51 -5.68 -16.69
CA HIS A 72 -4.32 -6.88 -16.95
C HIS A 72 -4.35 -7.75 -15.69
N TYR A 73 -5.48 -8.43 -15.44
CA TYR A 73 -5.65 -9.25 -14.23
C TYR A 73 -4.54 -10.29 -14.04
N ALA A 74 -3.99 -10.83 -15.14
CA ALA A 74 -2.90 -11.80 -15.09
C ALA A 74 -1.61 -11.16 -14.53
N ALA A 75 -1.27 -9.95 -14.98
CA ALA A 75 -0.09 -9.23 -14.50
C ALA A 75 -0.28 -8.76 -13.05
N THR A 76 -1.49 -8.35 -12.67
CA THR A 76 -1.87 -8.08 -11.27
C THR A 76 -1.66 -9.32 -10.39
N ALA A 77 -2.12 -10.49 -10.84
CA ALA A 77 -1.88 -11.74 -10.12
C ALA A 77 -0.37 -12.07 -10.03
N THR A 78 0.38 -11.93 -11.13
CA THR A 78 1.83 -12.16 -11.14
C THR A 78 2.56 -11.28 -10.14
N GLN A 79 2.29 -9.97 -10.11
CA GLN A 79 2.99 -9.07 -9.19
C GLN A 79 2.64 -9.36 -7.72
N LEU A 80 1.38 -9.71 -7.45
CA LEU A 80 0.94 -10.06 -6.10
C LEU A 80 1.63 -11.36 -5.65
N THR A 81 1.64 -12.39 -6.49
CA THR A 81 2.28 -13.68 -6.21
C THR A 81 3.79 -13.53 -6.01
N GLU A 82 4.50 -12.74 -6.83
CA GLU A 82 5.93 -12.50 -6.67
C GLU A 82 6.27 -11.87 -5.32
N GLY A 83 5.53 -10.84 -4.92
CA GLY A 83 5.71 -10.21 -3.62
C GLY A 83 5.42 -11.17 -2.46
N GLN A 84 4.30 -11.90 -2.52
CA GLN A 84 3.94 -12.83 -1.44
C GLN A 84 4.86 -14.04 -1.33
N HIS A 85 5.35 -14.58 -2.46
CA HIS A 85 6.35 -15.65 -2.43
C HIS A 85 7.62 -15.19 -1.73
N TRP A 86 8.09 -13.98 -2.04
CA TRP A 86 9.24 -13.40 -1.34
C TRP A 86 9.00 -13.27 0.18
N LEU A 87 7.81 -12.83 0.59
CA LEU A 87 7.44 -12.71 2.01
C LEU A 87 7.38 -14.06 2.71
N MET A 88 6.85 -15.09 2.06
CA MET A 88 6.83 -16.45 2.59
C MET A 88 8.24 -16.99 2.78
N ASP A 89 9.08 -16.91 1.75
CA ASP A 89 10.41 -17.51 1.74
C ASP A 89 11.36 -16.85 2.75
N ASN A 90 11.26 -15.52 2.91
CA ASN A 90 12.19 -14.76 3.76
C ASN A 90 11.66 -14.53 5.18
N LEU A 91 10.34 -14.37 5.36
CA LEU A 91 9.75 -13.92 6.63
C LEU A 91 8.76 -14.92 7.23
N ALA A 92 8.29 -15.89 6.45
CA ALA A 92 7.12 -16.74 6.75
C ALA A 92 5.89 -15.89 7.11
N TYR A 93 5.61 -14.88 6.28
CA TYR A 93 4.54 -13.90 6.51
C TYR A 93 3.51 -13.91 5.36
N TYR A 94 2.24 -13.81 5.73
CA TYR A 94 1.10 -13.75 4.81
C TYR A 94 0.23 -12.52 5.13
N PRO A 95 0.21 -11.49 4.25
CA PRO A 95 -0.68 -10.34 4.43
C PRO A 95 -2.16 -10.75 4.37
N ASN A 96 -3.01 -10.14 5.20
CA ASN A 96 -4.47 -10.32 5.18
C ASN A 96 -5.27 -9.02 4.99
N VAL A 97 -4.56 -7.88 4.95
CA VAL A 97 -5.09 -6.53 4.70
C VAL A 97 -4.36 -5.92 3.51
N SER A 98 -5.09 -5.22 2.65
CA SER A 98 -4.54 -4.52 1.48
C SER A 98 -4.58 -3.01 1.66
N TRP A 99 -3.55 -2.34 1.15
CA TRP A 99 -3.33 -0.90 1.16
C TRP A 99 -3.10 -0.41 -0.28
N ALA A 100 -4.03 0.40 -0.79
CA ALA A 100 -4.00 0.92 -2.16
C ALA A 100 -4.34 2.41 -2.17
N ILE A 101 -3.36 3.26 -1.84
CA ILE A 101 -3.58 4.70 -1.67
C ILE A 101 -3.36 5.55 -2.92
N ASP A 102 -2.64 5.04 -3.92
CA ASP A 102 -2.18 5.82 -5.07
C ASP A 102 -2.58 5.33 -6.48
N PRO A 103 -3.24 4.17 -6.70
CA PRO A 103 -3.87 3.90 -8.01
C PRO A 103 -4.91 4.96 -8.36
N PHE A 104 -4.96 5.42 -9.62
CA PHE A 104 -5.79 6.57 -10.03
C PHE A 104 -7.25 6.17 -10.34
N GLY A 105 -7.96 5.71 -9.32
CA GLY A 105 -9.24 5.02 -9.43
C GLY A 105 -9.08 3.54 -9.13
N HIS A 106 -10.18 2.88 -8.75
CA HIS A 106 -10.12 1.51 -8.23
C HIS A 106 -11.08 0.56 -8.94
N SER A 107 -10.62 -0.66 -9.15
CA SER A 107 -11.26 -1.71 -9.93
C SER A 107 -11.87 -2.80 -9.05
N THR A 108 -13.06 -3.29 -9.41
CA THR A 108 -13.61 -4.50 -8.79
C THR A 108 -12.73 -5.73 -9.05
N SER A 109 -11.91 -5.74 -10.11
CA SER A 109 -10.99 -6.85 -10.39
C SER A 109 -9.89 -6.98 -9.33
N GLU A 110 -9.35 -5.87 -8.82
CA GLU A 110 -8.36 -5.88 -7.74
C GLU A 110 -8.97 -6.50 -6.47
N ALA A 111 -10.15 -6.01 -6.10
CA ALA A 111 -10.93 -6.56 -5.00
C ALA A 111 -11.16 -8.07 -5.14
N TYR A 112 -11.58 -8.53 -6.32
CA TYR A 112 -11.79 -9.96 -6.59
C TYR A 112 -10.52 -10.79 -6.42
N LEU A 113 -9.40 -10.34 -7.00
CA LEU A 113 -8.12 -11.05 -6.93
C LEU A 113 -7.62 -11.14 -5.49
N LEU A 114 -7.68 -10.04 -4.74
CA LEU A 114 -7.32 -10.02 -3.31
C LEU A 114 -8.19 -11.00 -2.52
N ARG A 115 -9.51 -11.02 -2.73
CA ARG A 115 -10.39 -11.97 -2.05
C ARG A 115 -10.00 -13.42 -2.34
N LYS A 116 -9.61 -13.73 -3.58
CA LYS A 116 -9.12 -15.07 -3.98
C LYS A 116 -7.74 -15.39 -3.45
N ALA A 117 -6.91 -14.38 -3.20
CA ALA A 117 -5.61 -14.50 -2.52
C ALA A 117 -5.73 -14.59 -0.98
N GLY A 118 -6.94 -14.61 -0.42
CA GLY A 118 -7.17 -14.81 1.01
C GLY A 118 -7.27 -13.52 1.84
N PHE A 119 -7.29 -12.36 1.20
CA PHE A 119 -7.52 -11.09 1.91
C PHE A 119 -8.96 -10.99 2.41
N GLU A 120 -9.12 -10.33 3.55
CA GLU A 120 -10.42 -10.01 4.12
C GLU A 120 -10.78 -8.53 3.97
N HIS A 121 -9.76 -7.65 3.95
CA HIS A 121 -9.95 -6.20 4.01
C HIS A 121 -9.05 -5.46 3.02
N ILE A 122 -9.56 -4.36 2.48
CA ILE A 122 -8.79 -3.42 1.64
C ILE A 122 -9.02 -1.99 2.12
N LEU A 123 -8.00 -1.15 2.02
CA LEU A 123 -8.14 0.30 2.12
C LEU A 123 -7.77 0.95 0.79
N ILE A 124 -8.64 1.83 0.32
CA ILE A 124 -8.51 2.58 -0.93
C ILE A 124 -8.59 4.09 -0.68
N GLN A 125 -8.09 4.89 -1.62
CA GLN A 125 -8.06 6.35 -1.48
C GLN A 125 -8.57 7.11 -2.70
N ARG A 126 -7.98 6.97 -3.88
CA ARG A 126 -8.25 7.88 -5.01
C ARG A 126 -9.55 7.52 -5.74
N THR A 127 -10.64 7.97 -5.16
CA THR A 127 -11.99 7.91 -5.72
C THR A 127 -12.48 9.31 -6.03
N HIS A 128 -13.44 9.44 -6.95
CA HIS A 128 -13.98 10.75 -7.34
C HIS A 128 -14.46 11.54 -6.12
N TYR A 129 -14.09 12.83 -6.02
CA TYR A 129 -14.36 13.64 -4.83
C TYR A 129 -15.86 13.71 -4.44
N GLU A 130 -16.78 13.81 -5.42
CA GLU A 130 -18.22 13.71 -5.16
C GLU A 130 -18.66 12.34 -4.61
N ILE A 131 -18.02 11.23 -5.00
CA ILE A 131 -18.32 9.90 -4.41
C ILE A 131 -17.95 9.91 -2.93
N LYS A 132 -16.75 10.42 -2.57
CA LYS A 132 -16.34 10.57 -1.17
C LYS A 132 -17.36 11.39 -0.38
N LYS A 133 -17.84 12.51 -0.94
CA LYS A 133 -18.85 13.37 -0.30
C LYS A 133 -20.19 12.67 -0.09
N ILE A 134 -20.69 11.95 -1.09
CA ILE A 134 -21.95 11.19 -0.99
C ILE A 134 -21.81 10.10 0.07
N PHE A 135 -20.72 9.32 0.02
CA PHE A 135 -20.51 8.21 0.93
C PHE A 135 -20.27 8.69 2.36
N ALA A 136 -19.53 9.79 2.55
CA ALA A 136 -19.35 10.41 3.85
C ALA A 136 -20.67 10.89 4.46
N LYS A 137 -21.54 11.53 3.65
CA LYS A 137 -22.88 11.97 4.09
C LYS A 137 -23.78 10.79 4.50
N GLN A 138 -23.63 9.67 3.81
CA GLN A 138 -24.39 8.43 4.08
C GLN A 138 -23.72 7.52 5.12
N LYS A 139 -22.52 7.88 5.60
CA LYS A 139 -21.65 7.03 6.45
C LYS A 139 -21.38 5.65 5.85
N SER A 140 -21.22 5.61 4.53
CA SER A 140 -21.00 4.41 3.72
C SER A 140 -19.59 4.36 3.10
N LEU A 141 -18.63 5.07 3.70
CA LEU A 141 -17.21 4.98 3.32
C LEU A 141 -16.59 3.63 3.64
N GLU A 142 -17.25 2.83 4.47
CA GLU A 142 -16.92 1.42 4.68
C GLU A 142 -18.05 0.56 4.11
N PHE A 143 -17.70 -0.37 3.23
CA PHE A 143 -18.67 -1.18 2.50
C PHE A 143 -18.11 -2.56 2.18
N ARG A 144 -19.01 -3.53 2.03
CA ARG A 144 -18.67 -4.83 1.45
C ARG A 144 -18.62 -4.70 -0.06
N TRP A 145 -17.42 -4.79 -0.62
CA TRP A 145 -17.23 -4.64 -2.05
C TRP A 145 -17.44 -5.98 -2.74
N ARG A 146 -18.45 -6.06 -3.62
CA ARG A 146 -18.94 -7.30 -4.21
C ARG A 146 -18.87 -7.25 -5.74
N GLN A 147 -18.59 -8.40 -6.35
CA GLN A 147 -18.67 -8.51 -7.81
C GLN A 147 -20.12 -8.46 -8.31
N PRO A 148 -20.39 -7.87 -9.48
CA PRO A 148 -21.75 -7.72 -10.00
C PRO A 148 -22.47 -9.05 -10.27
N TRP A 149 -21.73 -10.13 -10.56
CA TRP A 149 -22.29 -11.47 -10.79
C TRP A 149 -22.44 -12.33 -9.52
N ASP A 150 -21.97 -11.85 -8.36
CA ASP A 150 -21.98 -12.62 -7.12
C ASP A 150 -23.27 -12.41 -6.33
N SER A 151 -24.20 -13.35 -6.47
CA SER A 151 -25.50 -13.30 -5.80
C SER A 151 -25.45 -13.70 -4.31
N VAL A 152 -24.41 -14.43 -3.89
CA VAL A 152 -24.31 -15.02 -2.55
C VAL A 152 -23.31 -14.31 -1.63
N GLY A 153 -22.55 -13.34 -2.14
CA GLY A 153 -21.57 -12.57 -1.36
C GLY A 153 -20.24 -13.29 -1.14
N SER A 154 -19.96 -14.35 -1.91
CA SER A 154 -18.72 -15.14 -1.80
C SER A 154 -17.45 -14.36 -2.16
N THR A 155 -17.60 -13.26 -2.90
CA THR A 155 -16.53 -12.37 -3.37
C THR A 155 -16.35 -11.14 -2.48
N GLU A 156 -17.18 -10.98 -1.45
CA GLU A 156 -17.15 -9.78 -0.61
C GLU A 156 -15.88 -9.69 0.22
N LEU A 157 -15.39 -8.45 0.30
CA LEU A 157 -14.34 -8.00 1.22
C LEU A 157 -14.74 -6.67 1.82
N LEU A 158 -14.32 -6.40 3.05
CA LEU A 158 -14.61 -5.13 3.69
C LEU A 158 -13.62 -4.09 3.17
N CYS A 159 -14.14 -3.07 2.50
CA CYS A 159 -13.38 -1.95 1.99
C CYS A 159 -13.52 -0.74 2.92
N HIS A 160 -12.41 -0.07 3.22
CA HIS A 160 -12.36 1.27 3.78
C HIS A 160 -11.96 2.26 2.68
N MET A 161 -12.84 3.20 2.34
CA MET A 161 -12.53 4.34 1.50
C MET A 161 -12.13 5.52 2.38
N MET A 162 -10.90 6.00 2.22
CA MET A 162 -10.43 7.20 2.90
C MET A 162 -11.27 8.43 2.47
N PRO A 163 -11.62 9.35 3.40
CA PRO A 163 -12.68 10.35 3.15
C PRO A 163 -12.22 11.60 2.40
N PHE A 164 -10.92 11.89 2.36
CA PHE A 164 -10.40 13.20 1.98
C PHE A 164 -9.53 13.14 0.71
N TYR A 165 -9.03 14.31 0.30
CA TYR A 165 -8.40 14.57 -0.99
C TYR A 165 -7.11 13.78 -1.24
N SER A 166 -6.22 13.70 -0.24
CA SER A 166 -4.90 13.05 -0.35
C SER A 166 -4.66 12.08 0.82
N TYR A 167 -3.59 11.28 0.73
CA TYR A 167 -3.11 10.40 1.80
C TYR A 167 -2.01 11.04 2.66
N ASP A 168 -1.61 12.28 2.37
CA ASP A 168 -0.65 13.03 3.16
C ASP A 168 -1.22 13.44 4.52
N VAL A 169 -0.36 13.74 5.50
CA VAL A 169 -0.76 14.13 6.86
C VAL A 169 -1.81 15.26 6.89
N PRO A 170 -1.69 16.35 6.10
CA PRO A 170 -2.71 17.39 6.04
C PRO A 170 -4.11 16.90 5.68
N HIS A 171 -4.25 15.83 4.90
CA HIS A 171 -5.57 15.33 4.47
C HIS A 171 -5.94 14.00 5.15
N THR A 172 -5.29 13.61 6.24
CA THR A 172 -5.62 12.34 6.93
C THR A 172 -6.07 12.52 8.37
N CYS A 173 -5.66 13.58 9.06
CA CYS A 173 -6.02 13.79 10.46
C CYS A 173 -7.50 14.16 10.64
N GLY A 174 -8.08 14.91 9.71
CA GLY A 174 -9.42 15.49 9.80
C GLY A 174 -9.75 16.33 8.58
N PRO A 175 -10.92 17.00 8.55
CA PRO A 175 -11.38 17.72 7.37
C PRO A 175 -10.65 19.05 7.13
N ASP A 176 -9.90 19.58 8.11
CA ASP A 176 -9.21 20.88 8.00
C ASP A 176 -7.70 20.69 7.78
N PRO A 177 -7.20 20.84 6.54
CA PRO A 177 -5.79 20.62 6.25
C PRO A 177 -4.88 21.71 6.81
N GLU A 178 -5.40 22.91 7.07
CA GLU A 178 -4.63 23.96 7.75
C GLU A 178 -4.30 23.53 9.19
N VAL A 179 -5.24 22.87 9.86
CA VAL A 179 -5.02 22.31 11.20
C VAL A 179 -4.13 21.07 11.13
N CYS A 180 -4.47 20.10 10.28
CA CYS A 180 -3.74 18.83 10.19
C CYS A 180 -2.28 19.00 9.80
N CYS A 181 -1.95 19.96 8.94
CA CYS A 181 -0.56 20.22 8.57
C CYS A 181 0.31 20.61 9.77
N GLN A 182 -0.26 21.23 10.81
CA GLN A 182 0.45 21.59 12.02
C GLN A 182 0.79 20.37 12.91
N PHE A 183 0.31 19.17 12.55
CA PHE A 183 0.62 17.88 13.18
C PHE A 183 1.45 16.97 12.26
N ASP A 184 2.02 17.51 11.19
CA ASP A 184 3.12 16.88 10.46
C ASP A 184 4.44 17.45 10.97
N PHE A 185 5.06 16.80 11.95
CA PHE A 185 6.25 17.34 12.62
C PHE A 185 7.52 17.32 11.76
N HIS A 186 7.51 16.67 10.59
CA HIS A 186 8.58 16.90 9.61
C HIS A 186 8.54 18.31 9.03
N ARG A 187 7.37 18.94 9.00
CA ARG A 187 7.21 20.33 8.54
C ARG A 187 7.69 21.35 9.56
N LEU A 188 8.28 20.92 10.68
CA LEU A 188 9.09 21.81 11.53
C LEU A 188 10.31 22.36 10.79
N THR A 189 10.85 21.59 9.83
CA THR A 189 11.99 21.99 9.00
C THR A 189 11.58 22.34 7.57
N THR A 190 10.31 22.16 7.22
CA THR A 190 9.75 22.50 5.90
C THR A 190 8.54 23.42 6.07
N HIS A 191 7.56 23.41 5.15
CA HIS A 191 6.51 24.41 5.09
C HIS A 191 5.10 23.82 4.93
N CYS A 192 4.15 24.33 5.71
CA CYS A 192 2.72 24.16 5.52
C CYS A 192 2.12 25.20 4.56
N PRO A 193 1.50 24.79 3.43
CA PRO A 193 0.96 25.73 2.43
C PRO A 193 -0.09 26.70 2.98
N TRP A 194 -0.78 26.32 4.05
CA TRP A 194 -1.81 27.13 4.73
C TRP A 194 -1.25 28.18 5.71
N ARG A 195 0.05 28.50 5.66
CA ARG A 195 0.72 29.56 6.43
C ARG A 195 0.69 29.40 7.97
N LYS A 196 0.14 28.30 8.50
CA LYS A 196 0.27 27.90 9.89
C LYS A 196 1.23 26.71 9.99
N GLN A 197 2.41 26.96 10.55
CA GLN A 197 3.46 25.95 10.68
C GLN A 197 3.21 25.05 11.91
N PRO A 198 3.69 23.80 11.89
CA PRO A 198 3.74 22.99 13.10
C PRO A 198 4.62 23.65 14.16
N VAL A 199 4.30 23.37 15.41
CA VAL A 199 5.13 23.75 16.57
C VAL A 199 5.41 22.49 17.38
N ALA A 200 6.61 22.39 17.95
CA ALA A 200 6.94 21.29 18.84
C ALA A 200 6.00 21.29 20.04
N ILE A 201 5.59 20.09 20.46
CA ILE A 201 4.73 19.88 21.60
C ILE A 201 5.56 20.01 22.87
N THR A 202 5.09 20.89 23.76
CA THR A 202 5.70 21.22 25.04
C THR A 202 4.62 21.25 26.11
N SER A 203 4.99 21.23 27.38
CA SER A 203 4.03 21.35 28.49
C SER A 203 3.13 22.58 28.39
N ASN A 204 3.61 23.67 27.77
CA ASN A 204 2.89 24.93 27.69
C ASN A 204 1.77 24.92 26.64
N ASN A 205 1.92 24.15 25.56
CA ASN A 205 0.94 24.09 24.47
C ASN A 205 0.20 22.75 24.40
N LEU A 206 0.60 21.74 25.18
CA LEU A 206 0.11 20.36 25.09
C LEU A 206 -1.42 20.26 25.12
N ALA A 207 -2.07 20.94 26.07
CA ALA A 207 -3.53 20.88 26.23
C ALA A 207 -4.26 21.42 24.99
N GLU A 208 -3.94 22.64 24.58
CA GLU A 208 -4.53 23.28 23.40
C GLU A 208 -4.31 22.46 22.12
N ARG A 209 -3.08 21.96 21.92
CA ARG A 209 -2.72 21.15 20.74
C ARG A 209 -3.44 19.80 20.74
N ALA A 210 -3.58 19.17 21.90
CA ALA A 210 -4.30 17.91 22.04
C ALA A 210 -5.80 18.08 21.79
N GLU A 211 -6.41 19.16 22.28
CA GLU A 211 -7.82 19.49 22.01
C GLU A 211 -8.06 19.77 20.52
N LEU A 212 -7.16 20.52 19.88
CA LEU A 212 -7.24 20.83 18.46
C LEU A 212 -7.14 19.58 17.57
N LEU A 213 -6.21 18.66 17.88
CA LEU A 213 -6.10 17.38 17.17
C LEU A 213 -7.31 16.49 17.42
N ALA A 214 -7.77 16.43 18.68
CA ALA A 214 -8.93 15.64 19.06
C ALA A 214 -10.22 16.11 18.36
N ASP A 215 -10.39 17.41 18.16
CA ASP A 215 -11.50 17.97 17.37
C ASP A 215 -11.47 17.47 15.92
N GLN A 216 -10.29 17.47 15.27
CA GLN A 216 -10.15 16.93 13.92
C GLN A 216 -10.48 15.43 13.85
N PHE A 217 -10.02 14.65 14.82
CA PHE A 217 -10.35 13.22 14.92
C PHE A 217 -11.85 13.00 15.09
N ARG A 218 -12.52 13.75 15.97
CA ARG A 218 -13.97 13.66 16.17
C ARG A 218 -14.73 14.02 14.90
N LYS A 219 -14.34 15.10 14.21
CA LYS A 219 -14.95 15.49 12.93
C LYS A 219 -14.80 14.38 11.88
N LYS A 220 -13.61 13.79 11.75
CA LYS A 220 -13.39 12.65 10.84
C LYS A 220 -14.23 11.43 11.23
N ALA A 221 -14.33 11.11 12.53
CA ALA A 221 -15.11 9.98 13.02
C ALA A 221 -16.60 10.10 12.68
N THR A 222 -17.15 11.32 12.57
CA THR A 222 -18.57 11.51 12.17
C THR A 222 -18.92 10.98 10.79
N LEU A 223 -17.92 10.74 9.93
CA LEU A 223 -18.08 10.25 8.55
C LEU A 223 -18.25 8.73 8.46
N PHE A 224 -18.08 8.01 9.58
CA PHE A 224 -18.13 6.55 9.65
C PHE A 224 -19.28 6.06 10.54
N ASP A 225 -19.73 4.83 10.30
CA ASP A 225 -20.69 4.11 11.13
C ASP A 225 -20.12 2.71 11.44
N ASN A 226 -19.12 2.68 12.32
CA ASN A 226 -18.38 1.44 12.67
C ASN A 226 -18.17 1.25 14.18
N GLY A 227 -18.89 1.99 15.02
CA GLY A 227 -18.75 1.96 16.47
C GLY A 227 -17.51 2.69 16.97
N ASP A 228 -17.29 3.89 16.44
CA ASP A 228 -16.30 4.89 16.88
C ASP A 228 -14.83 4.44 16.76
N VAL A 229 -14.50 3.71 15.69
CA VAL A 229 -13.13 3.32 15.37
C VAL A 229 -12.62 4.19 14.23
N LEU A 230 -11.49 4.88 14.44
CA LEU A 230 -10.91 5.79 13.47
C LEU A 230 -9.51 5.33 13.03
N PHE A 231 -9.27 5.28 11.73
CA PHE A 231 -7.93 5.13 11.17
C PHE A 231 -7.37 6.49 10.74
N VAL A 232 -6.15 6.82 11.16
CA VAL A 232 -5.46 8.07 10.80
C VAL A 232 -4.08 7.74 10.25
N PRO A 233 -3.92 7.66 8.92
CA PRO A 233 -2.60 7.51 8.31
C PRO A 233 -1.70 8.69 8.67
N LEU A 234 -0.46 8.41 9.06
CA LEU A 234 0.57 9.41 9.35
C LEU A 234 1.75 9.13 8.41
N GLY A 235 1.75 9.80 7.26
CA GLY A 235 2.71 9.55 6.20
C GLY A 235 2.48 10.47 5.00
N ASP A 236 3.31 10.30 3.99
CA ASP A 236 3.33 11.01 2.71
C ASP A 236 4.39 10.28 1.83
N ASP A 237 4.67 10.80 0.64
CA ASP A 237 5.70 10.26 -0.25
C ASP A 237 7.10 10.26 0.39
N PHE A 238 7.76 9.09 0.39
CA PHE A 238 9.14 8.91 0.86
C PHE A 238 9.43 9.56 2.23
N ARG A 239 8.56 9.32 3.21
CA ARG A 239 8.73 9.78 4.61
C ARG A 239 9.48 8.74 5.44
N TYR A 240 9.77 9.10 6.68
CA TYR A 240 10.50 8.33 7.68
C TYR A 240 11.93 8.00 7.25
N THR A 241 12.59 8.96 6.60
CA THR A 241 13.91 8.78 5.95
C THR A 241 15.09 8.96 6.89
N SER A 242 14.86 9.53 8.07
CA SER A 242 15.91 9.78 9.05
C SER A 242 15.43 9.50 10.47
N LYS A 243 16.40 9.26 11.35
CA LYS A 243 16.17 9.15 12.80
C LYS A 243 15.53 10.42 13.38
N SER A 244 15.98 11.60 12.98
CA SER A 244 15.43 12.88 13.47
C SER A 244 13.96 13.06 13.10
N GLU A 245 13.56 12.58 11.92
CA GLU A 245 12.17 12.62 11.49
C GLU A 245 11.30 11.66 12.29
N TRP A 246 11.76 10.41 12.49
CA TRP A 246 11.12 9.44 13.36
C TRP A 246 10.93 9.98 14.78
N GLU A 247 11.99 10.56 15.36
CA GLU A 247 11.95 11.16 16.69
C GLU A 247 10.98 12.33 16.77
N ALA A 248 10.99 13.23 15.78
CA ALA A 248 10.07 14.36 15.74
C ALA A 248 8.61 13.90 15.66
N GLN A 249 8.28 12.96 14.78
CA GLN A 249 6.90 12.45 14.70
C GLN A 249 6.52 11.70 15.98
N PHE A 250 7.31 10.71 16.38
CA PHE A 250 6.96 9.81 17.47
C PHE A 250 6.85 10.54 18.82
N SER A 251 7.83 11.38 19.17
CA SER A 251 7.85 12.04 20.49
C SER A 251 6.71 13.06 20.66
N ASN A 252 6.38 13.82 19.62
CA ASN A 252 5.29 14.78 19.66
C ASN A 252 3.92 14.09 19.71
N TYR A 253 3.69 13.08 18.85
CA TYR A 253 2.46 12.28 18.92
C TYR A 253 2.32 11.55 20.24
N LYS A 254 3.41 11.01 20.81
CA LYS A 254 3.38 10.35 22.10
C LYS A 254 2.88 11.27 23.21
N GLN A 255 3.40 12.50 23.30
CA GLN A 255 2.92 13.49 24.27
C GLN A 255 1.42 13.79 24.10
N LEU A 256 0.96 13.99 22.87
CA LEU A 256 -0.45 14.27 22.56
C LEU A 256 -1.35 13.09 22.95
N MET A 257 -0.96 11.86 22.59
CA MET A 257 -1.72 10.65 22.92
C MET A 257 -1.76 10.41 24.42
N ASP A 258 -0.64 10.54 25.12
CA ASP A 258 -0.57 10.37 26.58
C ASP A 258 -1.50 11.37 27.28
N TYR A 259 -1.51 12.64 26.84
CA TYR A 259 -2.44 13.65 27.35
C TYR A 259 -3.90 13.27 27.08
N ILE A 260 -4.26 12.97 25.83
CA ILE A 260 -5.64 12.60 25.44
C ILE A 260 -6.13 11.40 26.26
N ASN A 261 -5.31 10.36 26.37
CA ASN A 261 -5.65 9.12 27.05
C ASN A 261 -5.75 9.27 28.57
N SER A 262 -5.04 10.22 29.16
CA SER A 262 -5.07 10.49 30.61
C SER A 262 -6.32 11.23 31.09
N LYS A 263 -7.14 11.75 30.16
CA LYS A 263 -8.25 12.67 30.41
C LYS A 263 -9.60 12.02 30.07
N PRO A 264 -10.37 11.50 31.05
CA PRO A 264 -11.66 10.87 30.79
C PRO A 264 -12.65 11.76 30.02
N GLU A 265 -12.58 13.07 30.21
CA GLU A 265 -13.37 14.09 29.50
C GLU A 265 -13.13 14.09 27.99
N MET A 266 -11.96 13.60 27.51
CA MET A 266 -11.66 13.50 26.09
C MET A 266 -12.44 12.38 25.40
N ARG A 267 -12.93 11.38 26.16
CA ARG A 267 -13.73 10.24 25.67
C ARG A 267 -13.13 9.56 24.43
N MET A 268 -11.82 9.39 24.43
CA MET A 268 -11.08 8.87 23.30
C MET A 268 -9.87 8.10 23.79
N HIS A 269 -9.50 7.05 23.06
CA HIS A 269 -8.24 6.35 23.24
C HIS A 269 -7.47 6.37 21.92
N VAL A 270 -6.27 6.93 21.93
CA VAL A 270 -5.40 7.07 20.76
C VAL A 270 -4.12 6.26 20.98
N GLN A 271 -3.73 5.49 19.98
CA GLN A 271 -2.49 4.71 19.98
C GLN A 271 -1.93 4.59 18.57
N PHE A 272 -0.63 4.36 18.45
CA PHE A 272 -0.07 3.89 17.19
C PHE A 272 -0.61 2.49 16.90
N GLY A 273 -1.03 2.26 15.65
CA GLY A 273 -1.64 1.01 15.21
C GLY A 273 -1.28 0.69 13.78
N THR A 274 -1.61 -0.52 13.36
CA THR A 274 -1.48 -0.98 11.97
C THR A 274 -2.86 -1.07 11.29
N LEU A 275 -2.90 -1.41 10.01
CA LEU A 275 -4.16 -1.61 9.30
C LEU A 275 -4.90 -2.84 9.82
N SER A 276 -4.21 -3.93 10.20
CA SER A 276 -4.85 -5.07 10.87
C SER A 276 -5.41 -4.69 12.23
N THR A 277 -4.73 -3.80 12.98
CA THR A 277 -5.22 -3.28 14.26
C THR A 277 -6.56 -2.57 14.05
N TYR A 278 -6.64 -1.72 13.03
CA TYR A 278 -7.87 -1.00 12.66
C TYR A 278 -9.02 -1.94 12.31
N PHE A 279 -8.83 -2.84 11.34
CA PHE A 279 -9.90 -3.73 10.90
C PHE A 279 -10.34 -4.72 11.99
N SER A 280 -9.42 -5.14 12.87
CA SER A 280 -9.76 -5.98 14.03
C SER A 280 -10.67 -5.23 15.00
N LEU A 281 -10.38 -3.95 15.27
CA LEU A 281 -11.23 -3.10 16.11
C LEU A 281 -12.59 -2.87 15.48
N VAL A 282 -12.65 -2.50 14.18
CA VAL A 282 -13.91 -2.34 13.44
C VAL A 282 -14.77 -3.59 13.53
N LYS A 283 -14.21 -4.77 13.24
CA LYS A 283 -14.92 -6.06 13.31
C LYS A 283 -15.45 -6.36 14.71
N SER A 284 -14.74 -5.98 15.76
CA SER A 284 -15.19 -6.19 17.15
C SER A 284 -16.34 -5.26 17.57
N ARG A 285 -16.52 -4.13 16.89
CA ARG A 285 -17.57 -3.13 17.17
C ARG A 285 -18.80 -3.30 16.29
N LYS A 286 -18.62 -3.64 15.02
CA LYS A 286 -19.71 -3.80 14.05
C LYS A 286 -19.51 -5.06 13.19
N PRO A 287 -20.47 -6.01 13.21
CA PRO A 287 -20.43 -7.16 12.31
C PRO A 287 -20.38 -6.77 10.83
N VAL A 288 -19.53 -7.43 10.05
CA VAL A 288 -19.25 -7.11 8.63
C VAL A 288 -20.52 -7.08 7.75
N PHE A 289 -21.50 -7.96 8.03
CA PHE A 289 -22.76 -8.02 7.29
C PHE A 289 -23.66 -6.77 7.49
N LYS A 290 -23.38 -5.92 8.48
CA LYS A 290 -24.13 -4.67 8.72
C LYS A 290 -23.61 -3.46 7.94
N PHE A 291 -22.46 -3.56 7.28
CA PHE A 291 -22.00 -2.50 6.37
C PHE A 291 -22.87 -2.47 5.10
N PRO A 292 -22.95 -1.36 4.35
CA PRO A 292 -23.57 -1.36 3.03
C PRO A 292 -22.79 -2.26 2.06
N SER A 293 -23.44 -2.74 1.01
CA SER A 293 -22.77 -3.43 -0.10
C SER A 293 -22.56 -2.45 -1.26
N LEU A 294 -21.39 -2.52 -1.90
CA LEU A 294 -21.09 -1.78 -3.12
C LEU A 294 -20.84 -2.78 -4.26
N ILE A 295 -21.51 -2.53 -5.39
CA ILE A 295 -21.25 -3.20 -6.68
C ILE A 295 -20.85 -2.10 -7.67
N GLY A 296 -19.76 -2.32 -8.40
CA GLY A 296 -19.25 -1.37 -9.38
C GLY A 296 -17.82 -0.94 -9.08
N ASP A 297 -17.19 -0.36 -10.09
CA ASP A 297 -15.86 0.22 -10.03
C ASP A 297 -15.92 1.68 -9.58
N LEU A 298 -14.74 2.28 -9.39
CA LEU A 298 -14.55 3.65 -8.92
C LEU A 298 -13.74 4.46 -9.94
N PHE A 299 -14.03 4.24 -11.22
CA PHE A 299 -13.53 5.02 -12.36
C PHE A 299 -14.63 5.91 -12.97
N THR A 300 -14.30 7.01 -13.65
CA THR A 300 -12.98 7.64 -13.78
C THR A 300 -12.71 8.57 -12.59
N TYR A 301 -11.52 8.48 -12.00
CA TYR A 301 -11.10 9.34 -10.89
C TYR A 301 -11.03 10.82 -11.31
N ALA A 302 -11.54 11.69 -10.45
CA ALA A 302 -11.28 13.12 -10.47
C ALA A 302 -10.98 13.57 -9.04
N ASP A 303 -9.84 14.22 -8.85
CA ASP A 303 -9.39 14.76 -7.56
C ASP A 303 -10.08 16.09 -7.24
N ARG A 304 -10.41 16.87 -8.27
CA ARG A 304 -11.11 18.16 -8.16
C ARG A 304 -11.78 18.56 -9.47
N ASN A 305 -12.79 19.44 -9.37
CA ASN A 305 -13.40 20.14 -10.50
C ASN A 305 -13.72 19.20 -11.69
N HIS A 306 -13.16 19.48 -12.87
CA HIS A 306 -13.31 18.70 -14.10
C HIS A 306 -11.99 17.99 -14.49
N ASP A 307 -11.04 17.85 -13.56
CA ASP A 307 -9.73 17.25 -13.79
C ASP A 307 -9.89 15.72 -13.75
N TYR A 308 -10.51 15.13 -14.78
CA TYR A 308 -10.64 13.68 -14.90
C TYR A 308 -9.32 13.03 -15.32
N TRP A 309 -8.88 12.02 -14.58
CA TRP A 309 -7.63 11.32 -14.80
C TRP A 309 -7.80 10.21 -15.85
N SER A 310 -8.45 10.49 -16.98
CA SER A 310 -8.62 9.52 -18.07
C SER A 310 -7.46 9.51 -19.06
N GLY A 311 -6.59 10.54 -19.04
CA GLY A 311 -5.46 10.63 -19.98
C GLY A 311 -4.47 9.47 -19.86
N TYR A 312 -4.20 8.99 -18.63
CA TYR A 312 -3.25 7.91 -18.41
C TYR A 312 -3.72 6.56 -18.96
N PHE A 313 -5.01 6.40 -19.28
CA PHE A 313 -5.52 5.23 -19.99
C PHE A 313 -4.84 5.03 -21.34
N THR A 314 -4.34 6.11 -21.98
CA THR A 314 -3.67 6.06 -23.28
C THR A 314 -2.18 6.44 -23.24
N SER A 315 -1.73 7.24 -22.26
CA SER A 315 -0.34 7.70 -22.17
C SER A 315 0.70 6.59 -22.40
N ARG A 316 1.69 6.86 -23.28
CA ARG A 316 2.76 5.92 -23.65
C ARG A 316 2.22 4.57 -24.17
N PRO A 317 1.39 4.56 -25.22
CA PRO A 317 0.68 3.38 -25.68
C PRO A 317 1.62 2.25 -26.14
N THR A 318 2.81 2.59 -26.62
CA THR A 318 3.84 1.59 -26.99
C THR A 318 4.32 0.77 -25.80
N HIS A 319 4.40 1.34 -24.60
CA HIS A 319 4.82 0.62 -23.39
C HIS A 319 3.65 -0.25 -22.87
N LYS A 320 2.42 0.25 -22.95
CA LYS A 320 1.21 -0.55 -22.65
C LYS A 320 1.09 -1.76 -23.57
N ALA A 321 1.28 -1.58 -24.89
CA ALA A 321 1.30 -2.66 -25.86
C ALA A 321 2.43 -3.66 -25.57
N LEU A 322 3.64 -3.15 -25.26
CA LEU A 322 4.76 -3.99 -24.86
C LEU A 322 4.41 -4.86 -23.66
N SER A 323 3.78 -4.32 -22.61
CA SER A 323 3.34 -5.10 -21.44
C SER A 323 2.52 -6.32 -21.84
N ARG A 324 1.56 -6.17 -22.75
CA ARG A 324 0.72 -7.29 -23.20
C ARG A 324 1.49 -8.36 -23.95
N VAL A 325 2.47 -7.95 -24.76
CA VAL A 325 3.40 -8.90 -25.38
C VAL A 325 4.20 -9.63 -24.31
N LEU A 326 4.76 -8.91 -23.32
CA LEU A 326 5.55 -9.53 -22.27
C LEU A 326 4.74 -10.54 -21.46
N GLU A 327 3.52 -10.18 -21.09
CA GLU A 327 2.58 -11.02 -20.35
C GLU A 327 2.32 -12.34 -21.10
N ALA A 328 2.08 -12.28 -22.41
CA ALA A 328 1.80 -13.46 -23.22
C ALA A 328 3.02 -14.37 -23.38
N GLU A 329 4.19 -13.78 -23.61
CA GLU A 329 5.45 -14.51 -23.81
C GLU A 329 5.92 -15.16 -22.51
N LEU A 330 5.85 -14.43 -21.39
CA LEU A 330 6.17 -14.97 -20.07
C LEU A 330 5.29 -16.16 -19.73
N ARG A 331 3.97 -16.04 -19.92
CA ARG A 331 3.03 -17.14 -19.69
C ARG A 331 3.39 -18.36 -20.54
N SER A 332 3.74 -18.15 -21.80
CA SER A 332 4.11 -19.24 -22.71
C SER A 332 5.40 -19.93 -22.25
N ALA A 333 6.40 -19.16 -21.84
CA ALA A 333 7.66 -19.67 -21.32
C ALA A 333 7.49 -20.47 -20.03
N GLU A 334 6.65 -20.00 -19.09
CA GLU A 334 6.34 -20.72 -17.85
C GLU A 334 5.65 -22.05 -18.13
N ILE A 335 4.67 -22.08 -19.05
CA ILE A 335 3.99 -23.33 -19.45
C ILE A 335 5.01 -24.32 -20.03
N LEU A 336 5.87 -23.86 -20.95
CA LEU A 336 6.90 -24.71 -21.58
C LEU A 336 7.89 -25.23 -20.54
N PHE A 337 8.34 -24.37 -19.62
CA PHE A 337 9.21 -24.76 -18.52
C PHE A 337 8.58 -25.83 -17.63
N SER A 338 7.32 -25.65 -17.21
CA SER A 338 6.60 -26.64 -16.40
C SER A 338 6.45 -27.99 -17.12
N LEU A 339 6.11 -27.98 -18.41
CA LEU A 339 6.00 -29.20 -19.23
C LEU A 339 7.34 -29.91 -19.38
N ALA A 340 8.43 -29.16 -19.64
CA ALA A 340 9.77 -29.69 -19.73
C ALA A 340 10.22 -30.31 -18.39
N ARG A 341 9.99 -29.60 -17.28
CA ARG A 341 10.36 -30.04 -15.93
C ARG A 341 9.63 -31.31 -15.50
N HIS A 342 8.35 -31.44 -15.87
CA HIS A 342 7.54 -32.62 -15.58
C HIS A 342 7.99 -33.86 -16.37
N ARG A 343 8.51 -33.69 -17.60
CA ARG A 343 8.96 -34.80 -18.45
C ARG A 343 10.35 -35.34 -18.11
N LEU A 344 11.12 -34.65 -17.27
CA LEU A 344 12.48 -35.06 -16.86
C LEU A 344 12.59 -36.50 -16.33
N PRO A 345 11.70 -37.02 -15.46
CA PRO A 345 11.88 -38.34 -14.87
C PRO A 345 11.77 -39.50 -15.87
N ASN A 346 11.24 -39.24 -17.08
CA ASN A 346 10.74 -40.28 -17.99
C ASN A 346 11.60 -40.51 -19.24
N LYS A 347 12.75 -39.83 -19.42
CA LYS A 347 13.65 -40.06 -20.57
C LYS A 347 15.11 -39.71 -20.25
N GLU A 348 16.02 -40.21 -21.10
CA GLU A 348 17.41 -39.75 -21.33
C GLU A 348 17.48 -38.25 -21.72
N PHE A 349 16.87 -37.36 -20.95
CA PHE A 349 16.94 -35.93 -21.20
C PHE A 349 18.32 -35.41 -20.83
N LYS A 350 18.98 -34.75 -21.78
CA LYS A 350 20.32 -34.15 -21.65
C LYS A 350 20.35 -32.85 -20.82
N LEU A 351 19.20 -32.37 -20.33
CA LEU A 351 19.12 -31.13 -19.56
C LEU A 351 19.35 -31.45 -18.09
N ASP A 352 20.48 -30.98 -17.56
CA ASP A 352 20.83 -31.17 -16.16
C ASP A 352 20.01 -30.26 -15.23
N LEU A 353 20.06 -30.56 -13.93
CA LEU A 353 19.38 -29.76 -12.90
C LEU A 353 19.86 -28.31 -12.88
N LYS A 354 21.13 -28.07 -13.22
CA LYS A 354 21.73 -26.73 -13.30
C LYS A 354 21.06 -25.88 -14.37
N THR A 355 20.79 -26.46 -15.54
CA THR A 355 20.11 -25.77 -16.64
C THR A 355 18.68 -25.39 -16.22
N PHE A 356 17.96 -26.28 -15.54
CA PHE A 356 16.62 -25.95 -15.02
C PHE A 356 16.65 -24.85 -13.95
N SER A 357 17.67 -24.84 -13.09
CA SER A 357 17.86 -23.76 -12.12
C SER A 357 18.05 -22.42 -12.84
N ASN A 358 18.97 -22.38 -13.81
CA ASN A 358 19.24 -21.15 -14.58
C ASN A 358 17.98 -20.65 -15.32
N LEU A 359 17.22 -21.54 -15.94
CA LEU A 359 15.97 -21.19 -16.62
C LEU A 359 14.93 -20.65 -15.64
N TYR A 360 14.84 -21.23 -14.43
CA TYR A 360 13.95 -20.74 -13.39
C TYR A 360 14.36 -19.34 -12.91
N ASP A 361 15.66 -19.06 -12.79
CA ASP A 361 16.18 -17.74 -12.42
C ASP A 361 15.85 -16.70 -13.50
N MET A 362 15.97 -17.06 -14.78
CA MET A 362 15.57 -16.21 -15.91
C MET A 362 14.07 -15.90 -15.88
N LEU A 363 13.22 -16.92 -15.64
CA LEU A 363 11.77 -16.73 -15.48
C LEU A 363 11.43 -15.88 -14.25
N SER A 364 12.18 -16.01 -13.16
CA SER A 364 11.98 -15.20 -11.96
C SER A 364 12.33 -13.73 -12.23
N SER A 365 13.45 -13.48 -12.91
CA SER A 365 13.84 -12.13 -13.36
C SER A 365 12.78 -11.54 -14.30
N ALA A 366 12.25 -12.34 -15.21
CA ALA A 366 11.17 -11.98 -16.11
C ALA A 366 9.89 -11.54 -15.36
N ARG A 367 9.41 -12.38 -14.44
CA ARG A 367 8.25 -12.07 -13.59
C ARG A 367 8.47 -10.77 -12.84
N ARG A 368 9.60 -10.59 -12.16
CA ARG A 368 9.93 -9.35 -11.42
C ARG A 368 9.96 -8.10 -12.30
N ASN A 369 10.44 -8.21 -13.54
CA ASN A 369 10.47 -7.09 -14.50
C ASN A 369 9.08 -6.75 -15.05
N LEU A 370 8.22 -7.75 -15.29
CA LEU A 370 6.81 -7.48 -15.61
C LEU A 370 6.08 -6.86 -14.41
N SER A 371 6.30 -7.40 -13.22
CA SER A 371 5.69 -6.98 -11.96
C SER A 371 6.03 -5.55 -11.59
N ILE A 372 7.30 -5.13 -11.70
CA ILE A 372 7.69 -3.75 -11.42
C ILE A 372 7.04 -2.76 -12.39
N PHE A 373 6.76 -3.19 -13.63
CA PHE A 373 6.08 -2.34 -14.61
C PHE A 373 4.60 -2.14 -14.30
N GLN A 374 3.97 -3.03 -13.52
CA GLN A 374 2.56 -2.86 -13.12
C GLN A 374 2.36 -1.72 -12.12
N HIS A 375 3.43 -1.13 -11.57
CA HIS A 375 3.38 0.04 -10.70
C HIS A 375 2.47 1.13 -11.29
N HIS A 376 1.75 1.87 -10.42
CA HIS A 376 0.83 2.94 -10.83
C HIS A 376 1.50 4.14 -11.52
N ASP A 377 2.83 4.18 -11.63
CA ASP A 377 3.56 5.07 -12.55
C ASP A 377 4.25 4.39 -13.75
N GLY A 378 4.26 3.06 -13.77
CA GLY A 378 4.85 2.25 -14.85
C GLY A 378 3.89 2.11 -16.02
N VAL A 379 2.96 1.16 -15.93
CA VAL A 379 2.00 0.82 -17.00
C VAL A 379 1.07 2.00 -17.34
N THR A 380 0.80 2.88 -16.38
CA THR A 380 0.05 4.12 -16.58
C THR A 380 0.76 5.12 -17.50
N GLY A 381 2.09 5.04 -17.57
CA GLY A 381 2.92 5.94 -18.36
C GLY A 381 3.07 7.34 -17.77
N THR A 382 2.86 7.51 -16.46
CA THR A 382 2.96 8.80 -15.76
C THR A 382 4.36 9.11 -15.23
N ALA A 383 5.28 8.14 -15.21
CA ALA A 383 6.66 8.40 -14.83
C ALA A 383 7.40 9.33 -15.82
N LYS A 384 8.49 9.94 -15.34
CA LYS A 384 9.40 10.76 -16.16
C LYS A 384 10.03 9.93 -17.29
N ALA A 385 10.44 10.61 -18.37
CA ALA A 385 10.95 9.95 -19.58
C ALA A 385 12.11 8.97 -19.33
N TYR A 386 13.07 9.33 -18.48
CA TYR A 386 14.21 8.45 -18.15
C TYR A 386 13.79 7.22 -17.34
N VAL A 387 12.75 7.31 -16.50
CA VAL A 387 12.20 6.17 -15.76
C VAL A 387 11.47 5.22 -16.72
N MET A 388 10.72 5.76 -17.67
CA MET A 388 10.07 4.95 -18.70
C MET A 388 11.07 4.25 -19.62
N GLN A 389 12.20 4.89 -19.89
CA GLN A 389 13.31 4.26 -20.60
C GLN A 389 13.90 3.08 -19.80
N ASP A 390 14.04 3.19 -18.48
CA ASP A 390 14.47 2.08 -17.61
C ASP A 390 13.45 0.92 -17.66
N TYR A 391 12.15 1.19 -17.52
CA TYR A 391 11.11 0.17 -17.68
C TYR A 391 11.17 -0.54 -19.03
N ARG A 392 11.38 0.22 -20.12
CA ARG A 392 11.54 -0.34 -21.47
C ARG A 392 12.80 -1.21 -21.57
N GLN A 393 13.94 -0.77 -21.02
CA GLN A 393 15.18 -1.55 -21.06
C GLN A 393 15.03 -2.88 -20.32
N ARG A 394 14.40 -2.87 -19.14
CA ARG A 394 14.05 -4.10 -18.39
C ARG A 394 13.16 -5.03 -19.19
N SER A 395 12.13 -4.47 -19.84
CA SER A 395 11.19 -5.22 -20.68
C SER A 395 11.87 -5.87 -21.89
N VAL A 396 12.76 -5.14 -22.57
CA VAL A 396 13.49 -5.65 -23.75
C VAL A 396 14.54 -6.68 -23.34
N TYR A 397 15.21 -6.47 -22.20
CA TYR A 397 16.12 -7.47 -21.64
C TYR A 397 15.38 -8.79 -21.41
N PHE A 398 14.20 -8.74 -20.79
CA PHE A 398 13.35 -9.93 -20.61
C PHE A 398 13.01 -10.63 -21.94
N LEU A 399 12.55 -9.90 -22.97
CA LEU A 399 12.22 -10.51 -24.26
C LEU A 399 13.42 -11.22 -24.89
N ARG A 400 14.63 -10.67 -24.72
CA ARG A 400 15.85 -11.32 -25.19
C ARG A 400 16.11 -12.62 -24.45
N GLU A 401 15.99 -12.62 -23.13
CA GLU A 401 16.27 -13.81 -22.32
C GLU A 401 15.23 -14.93 -22.49
N VAL A 402 13.98 -14.59 -22.82
CA VAL A 402 12.87 -15.56 -22.86
C VAL A 402 12.52 -16.04 -24.26
N ILE A 403 12.71 -15.22 -25.29
CA ILE A 403 12.35 -15.57 -26.68
C ILE A 403 13.55 -16.01 -27.51
N PHE A 404 14.72 -15.40 -27.28
CA PHE A 404 15.93 -15.62 -28.09
C PHE A 404 16.99 -16.37 -27.29
#